data_AF-A0A1E1X1W3-F1
#
_entry.id   AF-A0A1E1X1W3-F1
#
_cell.length_a   1.000
_cell.length_b   1.000
_cell.length_c   1.000
_cell.angle_alpha   90.00
_cell.angle_beta   90.00
_cell.angle_gamma   90.00
#
_symmetry.space_group_name_H-M   'P 1'
#
loop_
_entity.id
_entity.type
_entity.pdbx_description
1 polymer ?
#
loop_
_entity_poly.entity_id
_entity_poly.type
_entity_poly.pdbx_seq_one_letter_code
_entity_poly.pdbx_strand_id
1 'polypeptide(L)'
;CDGKFFAKWLGYNPDAWEIIRHDHVRYHLMFYSNGSLEEMYKCLSTTKSSPEHNKKWERIVTYHSSPNSTVYSGLTYVSSTKSDHFFVYDDSLNASYSRKLSDTSYERLFSINEVIYMELKKCIVLKSDLLGYEVWVHTEYLRKTERIPYTCIFFYEACAGTQKKWAYEWDHCPKATHNITEKPKQPQT
;
A
#
# COMPACT_ATOMS: atom_id res chain seq x y z
N CYS A 1 9.40 -5.45 -16.99
CA CYS A 1 8.07 -5.83 -16.51
C CYS A 1 7.24 -4.56 -16.38
N ASP A 2 6.05 -4.55 -16.96
CA ASP A 2 5.11 -3.43 -16.90
C ASP A 2 3.67 -3.97 -16.89
N GLY A 3 2.70 -3.15 -16.48
CA GLY A 3 1.29 -3.56 -16.41
C GLY A 3 0.69 -3.94 -17.77
N LYS A 4 1.15 -3.32 -18.88
CA LYS A 4 0.65 -3.60 -20.23
C LYS A 4 1.01 -5.00 -20.69
N PHE A 5 2.21 -5.49 -20.33
CA PHE A 5 2.64 -6.84 -20.61
C PHE A 5 1.66 -7.86 -19.99
N PHE A 6 1.30 -7.71 -18.71
CA PHE A 6 0.36 -8.62 -18.06
C PHE A 6 -1.06 -8.49 -18.61
N ALA A 7 -1.53 -7.28 -18.85
CA ALA A 7 -2.86 -7.07 -19.42
C ALA A 7 -2.99 -7.67 -20.83
N LYS A 8 -1.95 -7.56 -21.67
CA LYS A 8 -1.94 -8.15 -23.01
C LYS A 8 -1.86 -9.68 -22.99
N TRP A 9 -0.97 -10.25 -22.18
CA TRP A 9 -0.65 -11.68 -22.24
C TRP A 9 -1.50 -12.55 -21.33
N LEU A 10 -1.94 -12.03 -20.18
CA LEU A 10 -2.78 -12.76 -19.22
C LEU A 10 -4.25 -12.34 -19.28
N GLY A 11 -4.60 -11.34 -20.12
CA GLY A 11 -5.93 -10.73 -20.11
C GLY A 11 -6.26 -10.01 -18.80
N TYR A 12 -5.25 -9.73 -17.99
CA TYR A 12 -5.42 -9.24 -16.62
C TYR A 12 -5.39 -7.71 -16.57
N ASN A 13 -6.53 -7.08 -16.28
CA ASN A 13 -6.64 -5.63 -16.14
C ASN A 13 -6.90 -5.29 -14.66
N PRO A 14 -5.89 -4.82 -13.90
CA PRO A 14 -6.11 -4.42 -12.52
C PRO A 14 -7.02 -3.20 -12.45
N ASP A 15 -7.81 -3.12 -11.38
CA ASP A 15 -8.60 -1.95 -11.04
C ASP A 15 -8.05 -1.35 -9.74
N ALA A 16 -7.22 -0.32 -9.88
CA ALA A 16 -6.60 0.39 -8.77
C ALA A 16 -7.65 1.01 -7.83
N TRP A 17 -8.83 1.38 -8.33
CA TRP A 17 -9.88 1.93 -7.49
C TRP A 17 -10.36 0.92 -6.45
N GLU A 18 -10.44 -0.37 -6.81
CA GLU A 18 -10.86 -1.44 -5.89
C GLU A 18 -9.94 -1.57 -4.66
N ILE A 19 -8.68 -1.11 -4.76
CA ILE A 19 -7.73 -1.12 -3.65
C ILE A 19 -8.16 -0.16 -2.54
N ILE A 20 -8.65 1.03 -2.90
CA ILE A 20 -8.89 2.14 -1.96
C ILE A 20 -10.39 2.45 -1.74
N ARG A 21 -11.29 1.93 -2.58
CA ARG A 21 -12.71 2.31 -2.58
C ARG A 21 -13.53 1.88 -1.37
N HIS A 22 -13.03 0.99 -0.52
CA HIS A 22 -13.76 0.53 0.66
C HIS A 22 -13.19 1.14 1.93
N ASP A 23 -14.05 1.45 2.90
CA ASP A 23 -13.66 2.33 4.02
C ASP A 23 -12.68 1.69 5.02
N HIS A 24 -12.49 0.37 4.93
CA HIS A 24 -11.68 -0.40 5.87
C HIS A 24 -10.66 -1.31 5.20
N VAL A 25 -10.20 -0.98 3.99
CA VAL A 25 -9.13 -1.78 3.39
C VAL A 25 -7.81 -1.51 4.11
N ARG A 26 -7.16 -2.57 4.56
CA ARG A 26 -5.92 -2.52 5.33
C ARG A 26 -4.87 -3.38 4.68
N TYR A 27 -3.73 -2.79 4.36
CA TYR A 27 -2.59 -3.49 3.80
C TYR A 27 -1.33 -3.11 4.56
N HIS A 28 -0.40 -4.05 4.68
CA HIS A 28 0.94 -3.84 5.20
C HIS A 28 1.94 -3.86 4.05
N LEU A 29 2.84 -2.87 4.01
CA LEU A 29 3.99 -2.93 3.10
C LEU A 29 4.98 -3.95 3.64
N MET A 30 5.19 -5.03 2.90
CA MET A 30 6.05 -6.13 3.34
C MET A 30 7.51 -5.87 2.96
N PHE A 31 7.75 -5.70 1.66
CA PHE A 31 9.08 -5.47 1.11
C PHE A 31 9.00 -4.73 -0.23
N TYR A 32 10.14 -4.18 -0.63
CA TYR A 32 10.28 -3.41 -1.85
C TYR A 32 11.67 -3.62 -2.50
N SER A 33 11.82 -3.22 -3.78
CA SER A 33 13.01 -3.56 -4.57
C SER A 33 14.07 -2.47 -4.63
N ASN A 34 13.70 -1.19 -4.58
CA ASN A 34 14.62 -0.07 -4.79
C ASN A 34 14.40 1.09 -3.81
N GLY A 35 15.31 2.05 -3.80
CA GLY A 35 15.22 3.23 -2.93
C GLY A 35 15.42 2.91 -1.46
N SER A 36 15.06 3.86 -0.61
CA SER A 36 15.15 3.76 0.84
C SER A 36 13.86 4.27 1.45
N LEU A 37 13.22 3.40 2.23
CA LEU A 37 12.13 3.79 3.10
C LEU A 37 12.74 4.36 4.38
N GLU A 38 12.31 5.53 4.82
CA GLU A 38 12.78 6.06 6.11
C GLU A 38 12.40 5.11 7.24
N GLU A 39 13.25 5.09 8.27
CA GLU A 39 13.03 4.26 9.46
C GLU A 39 11.64 4.54 10.07
N MET A 40 11.17 5.78 10.03
CA MET A 40 9.84 6.15 10.55
C MET A 40 8.68 5.40 9.87
N TYR A 41 8.88 4.81 8.69
CA TYR A 41 7.89 4.04 7.95
C TYR A 41 8.09 2.53 8.07
N LYS A 42 8.94 2.04 8.97
CA LYS A 42 8.95 0.60 9.32
C LYS A 42 7.57 0.16 9.82
N CYS A 43 7.17 -1.05 9.43
CA CYS A 43 5.86 -1.61 9.73
C CYS A 43 4.69 -0.78 9.18
N LEU A 44 4.90 -0.08 8.06
CA LEU A 44 3.87 0.74 7.41
C LEU A 44 2.64 -0.10 7.06
N SER A 45 1.48 0.43 7.43
CA SER A 45 0.18 -0.16 7.15
C SER A 45 -0.88 0.91 6.89
N THR A 46 -1.84 0.59 6.04
CA THR A 46 -3.07 1.39 5.89
C THR A 46 -4.14 0.85 6.84
N THR A 47 -4.95 1.73 7.42
CA THR A 47 -5.94 1.35 8.45
C THR A 47 -7.37 1.69 8.07
N LYS A 48 -7.56 2.82 7.38
CA LYS A 48 -8.86 3.33 6.97
C LYS A 48 -8.73 4.05 5.64
N SER A 49 -9.78 3.98 4.83
CA SER A 49 -10.01 4.87 3.70
C SER A 49 -11.32 5.61 3.93
N SER A 50 -11.40 6.89 3.58
CA SER A 50 -12.67 7.64 3.60
C SER A 50 -12.82 8.45 2.32
N PRO A 51 -14.04 8.63 1.80
CA PRO A 51 -14.26 9.44 0.60
C PRO A 51 -13.73 10.86 0.81
N GLU A 52 -13.06 11.41 -0.19
CA GLU A 52 -12.77 12.85 -0.22
C GLU A 52 -14.02 13.58 -0.72
N HIS A 53 -14.50 14.56 0.04
CA HIS A 53 -15.66 15.34 -0.36
C HIS A 53 -15.30 16.11 -1.63
N ASN A 54 -16.04 15.86 -2.72
CA ASN A 54 -15.91 16.48 -4.05
C ASN A 54 -14.92 15.84 -5.04
N LYS A 55 -14.21 14.75 -4.68
CA LYS A 55 -13.35 14.02 -5.63
C LYS A 55 -13.71 12.54 -5.68
N LYS A 56 -14.46 12.17 -6.72
CA LYS A 56 -15.00 10.81 -6.90
C LYS A 56 -13.94 9.70 -6.85
N TRP A 57 -12.74 9.98 -7.38
CA TRP A 57 -11.65 9.01 -7.51
C TRP A 57 -10.49 9.29 -6.54
N GLU A 58 -10.78 9.99 -5.43
CA GLU A 58 -9.79 10.27 -4.37
C GLU A 58 -10.34 9.82 -3.02
N ARG A 59 -9.44 9.28 -2.20
CA ARG A 59 -9.70 8.83 -0.84
C ARG A 59 -8.68 9.44 0.10
N ILE A 60 -9.12 9.77 1.31
CA ILE A 60 -8.22 10.03 2.42
C ILE A 60 -7.87 8.67 3.04
N VAL A 61 -6.60 8.30 3.00
CA VAL A 61 -6.10 7.05 3.58
C VAL A 61 -5.35 7.35 4.86
N THR A 62 -5.77 6.72 5.95
CA THR A 62 -5.03 6.72 7.21
C THR A 62 -3.99 5.62 7.17
N TYR A 63 -2.76 5.97 7.53
CA TYR A 63 -1.65 5.02 7.63
C TYR A 63 -1.03 5.06 9.02
N HIS A 64 -0.56 3.91 9.49
CA HIS A 64 0.24 3.78 10.70
C HIS A 64 1.59 3.15 10.38
N SER A 65 2.61 3.55 11.12
CA SER A 65 3.90 2.89 11.16
C SER A 65 4.33 2.69 12.60
N SER A 66 5.20 1.72 12.84
CA SER A 66 5.62 1.39 14.21
C SER A 66 7.09 0.99 14.28
N PRO A 67 8.03 1.90 13.95
CA PRO A 67 9.44 1.65 14.19
C PRO A 67 9.70 1.52 15.70
N ASN A 68 10.45 0.49 16.09
CA ASN A 68 10.93 0.32 17.48
C ASN A 68 9.83 0.50 18.55
N SER A 69 8.65 -0.07 18.31
CA SER A 69 7.46 0.02 19.19
C SER A 69 6.82 1.41 19.37
N THR A 70 7.30 2.44 18.68
CA THR A 70 6.68 3.77 18.68
C THR A 70 5.68 3.88 17.54
N VAL A 71 4.40 4.09 17.84
CA VAL A 71 3.34 4.18 16.81
C VAL A 71 3.23 5.60 16.28
N TYR A 72 3.38 5.75 14.97
CA TYR A 72 3.07 6.97 14.23
C TYR A 72 1.79 6.77 13.44
N SER A 73 1.04 7.85 13.25
CA SER A 73 -0.16 7.87 12.41
C SER A 73 -0.17 9.12 11.54
N GLY A 74 -0.70 8.99 10.34
CA GLY A 74 -0.86 10.11 9.43
C GLY A 74 -2.02 9.89 8.46
N LEU A 75 -2.27 10.92 7.67
CA LEU A 75 -3.27 10.93 6.61
C LEU A 75 -2.58 11.27 5.30
N THR A 76 -2.96 10.57 4.23
CA THR A 76 -2.52 10.89 2.88
C THR A 76 -3.70 10.83 1.93
N TYR A 77 -3.63 11.62 0.87
CA TYR A 77 -4.64 11.62 -0.19
C TYR A 77 -4.16 10.65 -1.26
N VAL A 78 -4.99 9.66 -1.57
CA VAL A 78 -4.71 8.66 -2.60
C VAL A 78 -5.79 8.75 -3.66
N SER A 79 -5.39 9.00 -4.91
CA SER A 79 -6.30 8.98 -6.05
C SER A 79 -5.96 7.85 -7.01
N SER A 80 -6.98 7.32 -7.69
CA SER A 80 -6.76 6.39 -8.80
C SER A 80 -6.70 7.15 -10.12
N THR A 81 -5.84 6.70 -11.02
CA THR A 81 -5.75 7.23 -12.38
C THR A 81 -5.45 6.13 -13.38
N LYS A 82 -5.80 6.41 -14.64
CA LYS A 82 -5.39 5.62 -15.78
C LYS A 82 -4.07 6.14 -16.34
N SER A 83 -3.04 5.29 -16.40
CA SER A 83 -1.72 5.62 -16.93
C SER A 83 -1.72 5.71 -18.46
N ASP A 84 -2.59 4.95 -19.12
CA ASP A 84 -2.64 4.84 -20.58
C ASP A 84 -4.02 4.39 -21.09
N HIS A 85 -4.40 4.82 -22.30
CA HIS A 85 -5.66 4.43 -22.94
C HIS A 85 -5.82 2.92 -23.18
N PHE A 86 -4.74 2.15 -23.13
CA PHE A 86 -4.74 0.70 -23.22
C PHE A 86 -5.55 0.03 -22.09
N PHE A 87 -5.56 0.60 -20.89
CA PHE A 87 -6.23 -0.01 -19.73
C PHE A 87 -7.73 0.27 -19.74
N VAL A 88 -8.52 -0.74 -19.36
CA VAL A 88 -9.97 -0.61 -19.21
C VAL A 88 -10.32 0.23 -17.98
N TYR A 89 -9.66 -0.05 -16.85
CA TYR A 89 -9.85 0.61 -15.56
C TYR A 89 -8.66 1.51 -15.22
N ASP A 90 -8.76 2.26 -14.12
CA ASP A 90 -7.61 2.95 -13.54
C ASP A 90 -6.60 1.90 -13.06
N ASP A 91 -5.34 2.03 -13.47
CA ASP A 91 -4.28 1.06 -13.21
C ASP A 91 -3.18 1.61 -12.29
N SER A 92 -3.29 2.86 -11.83
CA SER A 92 -2.31 3.49 -10.95
C SER A 92 -2.94 4.19 -9.74
N LEU A 93 -2.18 4.22 -8.65
CA LEU A 93 -2.49 4.97 -7.44
C LEU A 93 -1.49 6.12 -7.27
N ASN A 94 -2.02 7.33 -7.17
CA ASN A 94 -1.25 8.53 -6.87
C ASN A 94 -1.28 8.78 -5.37
N ALA A 95 -0.14 8.67 -4.71
CA ALA A 95 0.00 8.86 -3.28
C ALA A 95 1.08 9.89 -2.96
N SER A 96 0.95 10.54 -1.80
CA SER A 96 1.99 11.40 -1.26
C SER A 96 2.62 10.77 -0.01
N TYR A 97 3.93 10.95 0.12
CA TYR A 97 4.71 10.53 1.28
C TYR A 97 5.49 11.72 1.83
N SER A 98 5.71 11.77 3.14
CA SER A 98 6.51 12.82 3.75
C SER A 98 7.92 12.31 4.03
N ARG A 99 8.94 12.97 3.48
CA ARG A 99 10.34 12.70 3.80
C ARG A 99 10.82 13.67 4.87
N LYS A 100 11.36 13.21 5.99
CA LYS A 100 11.92 14.07 7.02
C LYS A 100 13.24 14.67 6.51
N LEU A 101 13.32 16.00 6.45
CA LEU A 101 14.55 16.72 6.11
C LEU A 101 15.31 17.17 7.38
N SER A 102 14.57 17.56 8.40
CA SER A 102 15.10 17.94 9.72
C SER A 102 14.04 17.69 10.80
N ASP A 103 14.33 18.00 12.06
CA ASP A 103 13.34 17.86 13.15
C ASP A 103 12.09 18.72 12.97
N THR A 104 12.16 19.79 12.17
CA THR A 104 11.06 20.72 11.94
C THR A 104 10.61 20.81 10.49
N SER A 105 11.30 20.14 9.55
CA SER A 105 10.98 20.21 8.12
C SER A 105 10.77 18.85 7.48
N TYR A 106 9.70 18.78 6.68
CA TYR A 106 9.32 17.62 5.89
C TYR A 106 9.14 18.03 4.42
N GLU A 107 9.63 17.21 3.52
CA GLU A 107 9.40 17.31 2.08
C GLU A 107 8.24 16.39 1.70
N ARG A 108 7.27 16.91 0.93
CA ARG A 108 6.20 16.07 0.39
C ARG A 108 6.65 15.51 -0.96
N LEU A 109 6.83 14.19 -1.01
CA LEU A 109 7.11 13.45 -2.23
C LEU A 109 5.80 12.95 -2.83
N PHE A 110 5.70 13.04 -4.14
CA PHE A 110 4.60 12.47 -4.91
C PHE A 110 5.06 11.20 -5.60
N SER A 111 4.18 10.20 -5.66
CA SER A 111 4.49 8.90 -6.24
C SER A 111 3.29 8.37 -7.00
N ILE A 112 3.56 7.95 -8.24
CA ILE A 112 2.63 7.18 -9.06
C ILE A 112 2.99 5.71 -8.85
N ASN A 113 2.01 4.92 -8.42
CA ASN A 113 2.18 3.52 -8.10
C ASN A 113 1.36 2.70 -9.10
N GLU A 114 2.01 2.17 -10.13
CA GLU A 114 1.40 1.29 -11.12
C GLU A 114 1.02 -0.04 -10.47
N VAL A 115 -0.21 -0.50 -10.65
CA VAL A 115 -0.65 -1.81 -10.15
C VAL A 115 -0.20 -2.87 -11.15
N ILE A 116 0.78 -3.69 -10.74
CA ILE A 116 1.30 -4.78 -11.57
C ILE A 116 0.42 -6.02 -11.43
N TYR A 117 0.04 -6.34 -10.20
CA TYR A 117 -0.84 -7.45 -9.87
C TYR A 117 -1.62 -7.12 -8.60
N MET A 118 -2.86 -7.59 -8.48
CA MET A 118 -3.61 -7.52 -7.24
C MET A 118 -4.54 -8.71 -7.13
N GLU A 119 -4.69 -9.17 -5.89
CA GLU A 119 -5.73 -10.10 -5.49
C GLU A 119 -6.44 -9.50 -4.28
N LEU A 120 -7.68 -9.06 -4.50
CA LEU A 120 -8.45 -8.33 -3.50
C LEU A 120 -8.48 -9.07 -2.17
N LYS A 121 -8.23 -8.32 -1.08
CA LYS A 121 -8.19 -8.83 0.29
C LYS A 121 -7.10 -9.88 0.55
N LYS A 122 -6.13 -10.04 -0.36
CA LYS A 122 -4.94 -10.88 -0.15
C LYS A 122 -3.65 -10.09 -0.30
N CYS A 123 -3.33 -9.59 -1.49
CA CYS A 123 -2.09 -8.86 -1.72
C CYS A 123 -2.11 -8.03 -2.99
N ILE A 124 -1.17 -7.09 -3.08
CA ILE A 124 -0.98 -6.18 -4.21
C ILE A 124 0.51 -6.12 -4.50
N VAL A 125 0.86 -6.07 -5.79
CA VAL A 125 2.19 -5.73 -6.28
C VAL A 125 2.09 -4.39 -7.00
N LEU A 126 2.77 -3.39 -6.45
CA LEU A 126 2.88 -2.06 -7.05
C LEU A 126 4.25 -1.85 -7.65
N LYS A 127 4.37 -0.87 -8.55
CA LYS A 127 5.63 -0.35 -9.04
C LYS A 127 5.62 1.17 -8.97
N SER A 128 6.64 1.74 -8.36
CA SER A 128 6.83 3.19 -8.23
C SER A 128 8.30 3.58 -8.47
N ASP A 129 8.54 4.84 -8.80
CA ASP A 129 9.91 5.35 -8.95
C ASP A 129 10.66 5.42 -7.60
N LEU A 130 9.92 5.57 -6.50
CA LEU A 130 10.50 5.73 -5.16
C LEU A 130 10.99 4.42 -4.56
N LEU A 131 10.18 3.36 -4.64
CA LEU A 131 10.44 2.09 -3.96
C LEU A 131 10.68 0.93 -4.95
N GLY A 132 10.61 1.20 -6.27
CA GLY A 132 10.64 0.15 -7.28
C GLY A 132 9.39 -0.70 -7.18
N TYR A 133 9.54 -2.03 -7.19
CA TYR A 133 8.42 -2.93 -6.96
C TYR A 133 8.16 -3.09 -5.47
N GLU A 134 6.89 -3.13 -5.08
CA GLU A 134 6.45 -3.18 -3.69
C GLU A 134 5.41 -4.28 -3.52
N VAL A 135 5.49 -5.03 -2.41
CA VAL A 135 4.48 -6.03 -2.07
C VAL A 135 3.72 -5.58 -0.83
N TRP A 136 2.42 -5.42 -1.00
CA TRP A 136 1.47 -5.07 0.05
C TRP A 136 0.57 -6.28 0.36
N VAL A 137 0.38 -6.62 1.64
CA VAL A 137 -0.44 -7.78 2.06
C VAL A 137 -1.58 -7.34 2.94
N HIS A 138 -2.76 -7.88 2.65
CA HIS A 138 -3.98 -7.52 3.37
C HIS A 138 -3.90 -7.97 4.82
N THR A 139 -4.24 -7.08 5.75
CA THR A 139 -4.12 -7.29 7.20
C THR A 139 -4.81 -8.57 7.66
N GLU A 140 -6.05 -8.84 7.22
CA GLU A 140 -6.76 -10.06 7.64
C GLU A 140 -6.14 -11.34 7.06
N TYR A 141 -5.55 -11.28 5.87
CA TYR A 141 -4.86 -12.42 5.30
C TYR A 141 -3.57 -12.70 6.09
N LEU A 142 -2.79 -11.64 6.34
CA LEU A 142 -1.55 -11.70 7.10
C LEU A 142 -1.79 -12.24 8.51
N ARG A 143 -2.83 -11.76 9.20
CA ARG A 143 -3.21 -12.21 10.55
C ARG A 143 -3.61 -13.69 10.60
N LYS A 144 -4.34 -14.17 9.60
CA LYS A 144 -4.83 -15.57 9.59
C LYS A 144 -3.77 -16.57 9.19
N THR A 145 -2.87 -16.18 8.29
CA THR A 145 -1.93 -17.11 7.66
C THR A 145 -0.49 -16.93 8.11
N GLU A 146 -0.16 -15.77 8.67
CA GLU A 146 1.20 -15.32 8.98
C GLU A 146 2.15 -15.48 7.78
N ARG A 147 1.62 -15.31 6.57
CA ARG A 147 2.33 -15.54 5.31
C ARG A 147 2.03 -14.44 4.31
N ILE A 148 2.98 -14.24 3.41
CA ILE A 148 2.79 -13.44 2.20
C ILE A 148 2.26 -14.38 1.12
N PRO A 149 1.17 -14.05 0.39
CA PRO A 149 0.69 -14.88 -0.69
C PRO A 149 1.79 -15.13 -1.74
N TYR A 150 2.03 -16.41 -2.06
CA TYR A 150 3.06 -16.80 -3.01
C TYR A 150 2.86 -16.14 -4.38
N THR A 151 1.62 -15.94 -4.81
CA THR A 151 1.31 -15.29 -6.10
C THR A 151 1.92 -13.88 -6.20
N CYS A 152 1.83 -13.07 -5.13
CA CYS A 152 2.45 -11.73 -5.15
C CYS A 152 3.98 -11.80 -5.06
N ILE A 153 4.55 -12.79 -4.37
CA ILE A 153 6.00 -13.04 -4.39
C ILE A 153 6.43 -13.40 -5.82
N PHE A 154 5.71 -14.29 -6.50
CA PHE A 154 6.00 -14.71 -7.86
C PHE A 154 5.98 -13.52 -8.83
N PHE A 155 4.93 -12.70 -8.82
CA PHE A 155 4.85 -11.52 -9.70
C PHE A 155 5.93 -10.49 -9.37
N TYR A 156 6.26 -10.29 -8.09
CA TYR A 156 7.40 -9.47 -7.71
C TYR A 156 8.71 -10.02 -8.27
N GLU A 157 9.02 -11.30 -8.05
CA GLU A 157 10.30 -11.89 -8.43
C GLU A 157 10.48 -11.98 -9.95
N ALA A 158 9.39 -12.23 -10.69
CA ALA A 158 9.38 -12.18 -12.15
C ALA A 158 9.74 -10.79 -12.70
N CYS A 159 9.51 -9.73 -11.92
CA CYS A 159 9.66 -8.34 -12.36
C CYS A 159 10.89 -7.64 -11.79
N ALA A 160 11.24 -7.91 -10.53
CA ALA A 160 12.27 -7.24 -9.76
C ALA A 160 13.47 -8.14 -9.42
N GLY A 161 13.37 -9.44 -9.67
CA GLY A 161 14.33 -10.44 -9.20
C GLY A 161 14.16 -10.79 -7.71
N THR A 162 15.16 -11.46 -7.14
CA THR A 162 15.04 -12.06 -5.81
C THR A 162 15.38 -11.13 -4.65
N GLN A 163 16.07 -10.01 -4.90
CA GLN A 163 16.47 -9.05 -3.87
C GLN A 163 15.24 -8.35 -3.26
N LYS A 164 15.22 -8.20 -1.93
CA LYS A 164 14.12 -7.61 -1.17
C LYS A 164 14.66 -6.72 -0.05
N LYS A 165 14.15 -5.50 0.06
CA LYS A 165 14.34 -4.62 1.22
C LYS A 165 13.08 -4.70 2.08
N TRP A 166 13.22 -5.15 3.32
CA TRP A 166 12.08 -5.43 4.19
C TRP A 166 11.61 -4.18 4.93
N ALA A 167 10.34 -3.83 4.72
CA ALA A 167 9.63 -2.81 5.48
C ALA A 167 8.90 -3.41 6.69
N TYR A 168 8.46 -4.67 6.57
CA TYR A 168 7.85 -5.45 7.63
C TYR A 168 8.81 -6.54 8.11
N GLU A 169 9.20 -6.47 9.38
CA GLU A 169 10.03 -7.48 10.05
C GLU A 169 9.17 -8.20 11.09
N TRP A 170 9.06 -9.52 10.99
CA TRP A 170 8.13 -10.32 11.80
C TRP A 170 8.37 -10.19 13.31
N ASP A 171 9.63 -10.03 13.72
CA ASP A 171 10.02 -9.95 15.12
C ASP A 171 9.84 -8.54 15.71
N HIS A 172 9.80 -7.51 14.86
CA HIS A 172 9.74 -6.10 15.27
C HIS A 172 8.36 -5.48 15.03
N CYS A 173 7.63 -5.93 14.01
CA CYS A 173 6.35 -5.37 13.67
C CYS A 173 5.24 -5.95 14.56
N PRO A 174 4.51 -5.10 15.30
CA PRO A 174 3.53 -5.54 16.26
C PRO A 174 2.39 -6.30 15.57
N LYS A 175 2.12 -7.52 16.04
CA LYS A 175 0.88 -8.23 15.67
C LYS A 175 -0.38 -7.48 16.12
N ALA A 176 -0.24 -6.54 17.06
CA ALA A 176 -1.35 -5.76 17.62
C ALA A 176 -1.82 -4.59 16.74
N THR A 177 -1.03 -4.09 15.79
CA THR A 177 -1.52 -3.06 14.83
C THR A 177 -2.55 -3.64 13.84
N HIS A 178 -2.67 -4.97 13.78
CA HIS A 178 -3.78 -5.68 13.12
C HIS A 178 -5.14 -5.46 13.85
N ASN A 179 -5.12 -5.03 15.11
CA ASN A 179 -6.29 -4.95 16.01
C ASN A 179 -6.89 -3.55 16.19
N ILE A 180 -6.66 -2.60 15.28
CA ILE A 180 -7.36 -1.30 15.34
C ILE A 180 -8.78 -1.49 14.81
N THR A 181 -9.53 -2.34 15.49
CA THR A 181 -10.98 -2.42 15.47
C THR A 181 -11.52 -1.14 16.10
N GLU A 182 -12.55 -0.62 15.43
CA GLU A 182 -13.42 0.49 15.79
C GLU A 182 -13.54 0.71 17.30
N LYS A 183 -13.26 1.92 17.79
CA LYS A 183 -13.71 2.30 19.12
C LYS A 183 -15.24 2.23 19.17
N PRO A 184 -15.84 1.72 20.28
CA PRO A 184 -17.28 1.59 20.42
C PRO A 184 -17.97 2.96 20.36
N LYS A 185 -19.15 3.01 19.74
CA LYS A 185 -20.07 4.17 19.77
C LYS A 185 -20.23 4.64 21.21
N GLN A 186 -19.87 5.90 21.50
CA GLN A 186 -20.28 6.54 22.75
C GLN A 186 -21.82 6.69 22.75
N PRO A 187 -22.48 6.45 23.89
CA PRO A 187 -23.92 6.68 24.01
C PRO A 187 -24.21 8.18 23.86
N GLN A 188 -25.17 8.50 23.00
CA GLN A 188 -25.76 9.83 22.94
C GLN A 188 -26.48 10.10 24.27
N THR A 189 -26.11 11.20 24.92
CA THR A 189 -26.89 11.88 25.96
C THR A 189 -27.32 13.23 25.43
#